data_AF-A0A553ACM4-F1
#
_entry.id   AF-A0A553ACM4-F1
#
_cell.length_a   1.000
_cell.length_b   1.000
_cell.length_c   1.000
_cell.angle_alpha   90.00
_cell.angle_beta   90.00
_cell.angle_gamma   90.00
#
_symmetry.space_group_name_H-M   'P 1'
#
loop_
_entity.id
_entity.type
_entity.pdbx_description
1 polymer ?
#
loop_
_entity_poly.entity_id
_entity_poly.type
_entity_poly.pdbx_seq_one_letter_code
_entity_poly.pdbx_strand_id
1 'polypeptide(L)'
;MKYIKHCLLDIENVYVPQIEYLNDDFFGINDDFINSNEVIKRSMKFYEIEVDAEDFEKLPISYKEFNNKNKNHFYKGLNYEYLLDNIDLEIFKLELTTLISTQEKRFLESITNELENSLSDIKFTKMLINNIEEILKTSNNLKSLIGNSNSINELVLKEYLKSYSRCYKSLKDEYYHLSPHLFDKNEEIPVLSRDEILNNLIGRNTNNLRTFLEYERKLISLKYLDNSRGKWLKKSANLVRFYNHCENKNLFKDFYENNSEGIKFLRDLYDFHEKNSIDTPEKRKLQLTRKTKSEFHFLDII
;
A
#
# COMPACT_ATOMS: atom_id res chain seq x y z
N MET A 1 7.67 -7.56 -18.18
CA MET A 1 7.03 -6.77 -17.11
C MET A 1 7.82 -6.91 -15.83
N LYS A 2 8.22 -5.80 -15.19
CA LYS A 2 8.83 -5.81 -13.86
C LYS A 2 7.72 -5.70 -12.81
N TYR A 3 7.52 -6.77 -12.05
CA TYR A 3 6.66 -6.77 -10.85
C TYR A 3 7.21 -5.85 -9.74
N ILE A 4 8.49 -5.49 -9.84
CA ILE A 4 9.23 -4.75 -8.83
C ILE A 4 9.48 -3.31 -9.30
N LYS A 5 9.08 -2.34 -8.47
CA LYS A 5 9.02 -0.90 -8.79
C LYS A 5 9.85 -0.10 -7.79
N HIS A 6 10.91 0.58 -8.20
CA HIS A 6 11.87 1.15 -7.25
C HIS A 6 11.76 2.67 -7.07
N CYS A 7 11.16 3.39 -8.02
CA CYS A 7 11.06 4.85 -7.99
C CYS A 7 9.74 5.37 -8.56
N LEU A 8 9.46 6.68 -8.41
CA LEU A 8 8.28 7.32 -9.00
C LEU A 8 8.21 7.16 -10.52
N LEU A 9 9.34 7.19 -11.22
CA LEU A 9 9.35 6.95 -12.67
C LEU A 9 8.86 5.53 -13.02
N ASP A 10 9.22 4.52 -12.22
CA ASP A 10 8.73 3.15 -12.44
C ASP A 10 7.21 3.04 -12.21
N ILE A 11 6.69 3.86 -11.29
CA ILE A 11 5.27 3.97 -10.96
C ILE A 11 4.50 4.69 -12.07
N GLU A 12 5.03 5.80 -12.58
CA GLU A 12 4.44 6.51 -13.71
C GLU A 12 4.38 5.61 -14.95
N ASN A 13 5.45 4.87 -15.22
CA ASN A 13 5.54 3.89 -16.32
C ASN A 13 4.58 2.70 -16.17
N VAL A 14 3.79 2.59 -15.09
CA VAL A 14 2.71 1.60 -14.97
C VAL A 14 1.57 1.93 -15.93
N TYR A 15 1.19 3.20 -16.00
CA TYR A 15 0.01 3.65 -16.73
C TYR A 15 0.35 4.58 -17.89
N VAL A 16 1.57 5.14 -17.92
CA VAL A 16 2.06 5.90 -19.06
C VAL A 16 2.49 4.93 -20.19
N PRO A 17 1.97 5.11 -21.42
CA PRO A 17 2.44 4.35 -22.57
C PRO A 17 3.94 4.54 -22.80
N GLN A 18 4.63 3.45 -23.15
CA GLN A 18 6.05 3.52 -23.45
C GLN A 18 6.29 4.31 -24.74
N ILE A 19 7.02 5.43 -24.61
CA ILE A 19 7.20 6.43 -25.67
C ILE A 19 7.83 5.85 -26.94
N GLU A 20 8.72 4.86 -26.77
CA GLU A 20 9.43 4.17 -27.84
C GLU A 20 8.49 3.39 -28.79
N TYR A 21 7.27 3.09 -28.36
CA TYR A 21 6.30 2.30 -29.12
C TYR A 21 5.09 3.11 -29.60
N LEU A 22 5.06 4.42 -29.39
CA LEU A 22 3.89 5.26 -29.74
C LEU A 22 3.57 5.31 -31.24
N ASN A 23 4.59 5.10 -32.07
CA ASN A 23 4.49 5.13 -33.53
C ASN A 23 4.53 3.72 -34.16
N ASP A 24 4.55 2.67 -33.34
CA ASP A 24 4.66 1.31 -33.84
C ASP A 24 3.24 0.78 -34.06
N ASP A 25 2.81 0.73 -35.33
CA ASP A 25 1.50 0.21 -35.76
C ASP A 25 1.24 -1.24 -35.31
N PHE A 26 2.29 -1.93 -34.86
CA PHE A 26 2.26 -3.32 -34.37
C PHE A 26 1.92 -3.47 -32.88
N PHE A 27 2.14 -2.43 -32.06
CA PHE A 27 1.91 -2.50 -30.62
C PHE A 27 0.60 -1.79 -30.27
N GLY A 28 -0.48 -2.46 -30.63
CA GLY A 28 -1.80 -2.19 -30.08
C GLY A 28 -1.71 -2.19 -28.55
N ILE A 29 -1.92 -1.00 -27.99
CA ILE A 29 -2.66 -0.73 -26.75
C ILE A 29 -1.97 -1.25 -25.48
N ASN A 30 -1.69 -0.32 -24.54
CA ASN A 30 -1.70 -0.62 -23.12
C ASN A 30 -3.09 -1.21 -22.77
N ASP A 31 -3.30 -2.51 -23.04
CA ASP A 31 -4.58 -3.22 -22.84
C ASP A 31 -5.01 -3.23 -21.37
N ASP A 32 -4.10 -2.86 -20.48
CA ASP A 32 -4.34 -2.81 -19.06
C ASP A 32 -5.23 -1.64 -18.63
N PHE A 33 -5.31 -0.56 -19.43
CA PHE A 33 -6.01 0.69 -19.08
C PHE A 33 -7.01 1.16 -20.16
N ILE A 34 -7.80 0.24 -20.73
CA ILE A 34 -8.67 0.49 -21.89
C ILE A 34 -9.47 1.81 -21.81
N ASN A 35 -10.08 2.08 -20.65
CA ASN A 35 -10.96 3.22 -20.46
C ASN A 35 -10.21 4.47 -19.99
N SER A 36 -9.11 4.29 -19.24
CA SER A 36 -8.31 5.42 -18.74
C SER A 36 -7.29 5.94 -19.75
N ASN A 37 -6.90 5.12 -20.74
CA ASN A 37 -5.77 5.38 -21.63
C ASN A 37 -5.92 6.67 -22.44
N GLU A 38 -7.11 6.97 -22.96
CA GLU A 38 -7.31 8.19 -23.75
C GLU A 38 -7.14 9.47 -22.93
N VAL A 39 -7.59 9.47 -21.67
CA VAL A 39 -7.37 10.60 -20.76
C VAL A 39 -5.89 10.71 -20.40
N ILE A 40 -5.23 9.57 -20.13
CA ILE A 40 -3.79 9.53 -19.86
C ILE A 40 -3.00 10.12 -21.04
N LYS A 41 -3.26 9.69 -22.27
CA LYS A 41 -2.61 10.21 -23.49
C LYS A 41 -2.83 11.70 -23.67
N ARG A 42 -4.06 12.19 -23.47
CA ARG A 42 -4.38 13.63 -23.56
C ARG A 42 -3.69 14.46 -22.49
N SER A 43 -3.38 13.86 -21.34
CA SER A 43 -2.63 14.52 -20.28
C SER A 43 -1.12 14.58 -20.57
N MET A 44 -0.58 13.81 -21.51
CA MET A 44 0.85 13.83 -21.83
C MET A 44 1.24 15.18 -22.46
N LYS A 45 2.35 15.75 -21.98
CA LYS A 45 2.92 17.01 -22.49
C LYS A 45 4.06 16.70 -23.45
N PHE A 46 3.92 17.17 -24.69
CA PHE A 46 4.95 17.09 -25.71
C PHE A 46 5.28 18.47 -26.24
N TYR A 47 6.50 18.64 -26.74
CA TYR A 47 6.90 19.83 -27.47
C TYR A 47 7.88 19.49 -28.59
N GLU A 48 7.87 20.31 -29.63
CA GLU A 48 8.88 20.35 -30.68
C GLU A 48 9.85 21.50 -30.42
N ILE A 49 11.14 21.29 -30.72
CA ILE A 49 12.14 22.36 -30.75
C ILE A 49 12.37 22.77 -32.20
N GLU A 50 12.02 24.00 -32.53
CA GLU A 50 12.43 24.64 -33.78
C GLU A 50 13.71 25.44 -33.52
N VAL A 51 14.75 25.20 -34.32
CA VAL A 51 16.04 25.89 -34.21
C VAL A 51 16.18 26.80 -35.41
N ASP A 52 16.32 28.10 -35.17
CA ASP A 52 16.51 29.08 -36.23
C ASP A 52 17.77 29.92 -35.94
N ALA A 53 18.85 29.60 -36.67
CA ALA A 53 20.20 30.19 -36.69
C ALA A 53 20.92 30.49 -35.35
N GLU A 54 20.30 31.20 -34.40
CA GLU A 54 20.85 31.62 -33.10
C GLU A 54 19.88 31.45 -31.92
N ASP A 55 18.61 31.11 -32.16
CA ASP A 55 17.59 30.96 -31.11
C ASP A 55 16.80 29.64 -31.26
N PHE A 56 16.09 29.23 -30.22
CA PHE A 56 15.22 28.06 -30.26
C PHE A 56 13.86 28.33 -29.64
N GLU A 57 12.80 27.87 -30.30
CA GLU A 57 11.43 27.95 -29.78
C GLU A 57 10.94 26.56 -29.36
N LYS A 58 10.15 26.50 -28.29
CA LYS A 58 9.47 25.28 -27.82
C LYS A 58 7.99 25.37 -28.16
N LEU A 59 7.58 24.66 -29.21
CA LEU A 59 6.19 24.63 -29.65
C LEU A 59 5.48 23.42 -29.01
N PRO A 60 4.36 23.63 -28.30
CA PRO A 60 3.58 22.50 -27.78
C PRO A 60 2.99 21.68 -28.92
N ILE A 61 3.10 20.36 -28.84
CA ILE A 61 2.52 19.43 -29.81
C ILE A 61 1.63 18.41 -29.09
N SER A 62 0.64 17.87 -29.80
CA SER A 62 -0.26 16.84 -29.28
C SER A 62 0.39 15.45 -29.32
N TYR A 63 -0.23 14.52 -28.60
CA TYR A 63 0.12 13.09 -28.67
C TYR A 63 0.12 12.55 -30.12
N LYS A 64 -0.83 13.01 -30.96
CA LYS A 64 -0.96 12.53 -32.34
C LYS A 64 0.14 13.05 -33.27
N GLU A 65 0.70 14.22 -32.95
CA GLU A 65 1.78 14.85 -33.72
C GLU A 65 3.16 14.37 -33.24
N PHE A 66 3.25 13.86 -32.01
CA PHE A 66 4.50 13.39 -31.45
C PHE A 66 5.10 12.24 -32.27
N ASN A 67 6.40 12.32 -32.56
CA ASN A 67 7.13 11.29 -33.27
C ASN A 67 8.45 11.00 -32.56
N ASN A 68 8.58 9.84 -31.92
CA ASN A 68 9.79 9.44 -31.20
C ASN A 68 11.05 9.28 -32.07
N LYS A 69 10.90 9.19 -33.41
CA LYS A 69 12.02 9.17 -34.36
C LYS A 69 12.47 10.58 -34.74
N ASN A 70 11.64 11.61 -34.50
CA ASN A 70 12.04 12.99 -34.72
C ASN A 70 12.85 13.49 -33.52
N LYS A 71 14.12 13.84 -33.75
CA LYS A 71 15.05 14.33 -32.71
C LYS A 71 14.62 15.66 -32.09
N ASN A 72 13.74 16.39 -32.76
CA ASN A 72 13.23 17.66 -32.27
C ASN A 72 11.98 17.50 -31.39
N HIS A 73 11.40 16.30 -31.29
CA HIS A 73 10.21 16.06 -30.47
C HIS A 73 10.62 15.53 -29.09
N PHE A 74 10.04 16.10 -28.04
CA PHE A 74 10.36 15.76 -26.66
C PHE A 74 9.09 15.52 -25.84
N TYR A 75 9.18 14.55 -24.93
CA TYR A 75 8.18 14.29 -23.90
C TYR A 75 8.59 14.94 -22.58
N LYS A 76 7.65 15.61 -21.91
CA LYS A 76 7.89 16.37 -20.67
C LYS A 76 7.11 15.83 -19.46
N GLY A 77 6.54 14.63 -19.55
CA GLY A 77 5.71 14.08 -18.48
C GLY A 77 4.22 14.36 -18.65
N LEU A 78 3.47 14.20 -17.57
CA LEU A 78 2.01 14.35 -17.54
C LEU A 78 1.57 15.72 -17.01
N ASN A 79 0.43 16.18 -17.50
CA ASN A 79 -0.36 17.22 -16.90
C ASN A 79 -1.25 16.64 -15.79
N TYR A 80 -0.69 16.50 -14.59
CA TYR A 80 -1.42 15.87 -13.48
C TYR A 80 -2.71 16.59 -13.08
N GLU A 81 -2.76 17.92 -13.20
CA GLU A 81 -3.98 18.69 -12.94
C GLU A 81 -5.10 18.26 -13.91
N TYR A 82 -4.83 18.32 -15.21
CA TYR A 82 -5.78 17.84 -16.24
C TYR A 82 -6.12 16.36 -16.06
N LEU A 83 -5.14 15.51 -15.76
CA LEU A 83 -5.37 14.09 -15.57
C LEU A 83 -6.33 13.83 -14.40
N LEU A 84 -6.09 14.46 -13.25
CA LEU A 84 -6.92 14.30 -12.06
C LEU A 84 -8.35 14.83 -12.27
N ASP A 85 -8.51 15.90 -13.03
CA ASP A 85 -9.82 16.49 -13.31
C ASP A 85 -10.67 15.67 -14.30
N ASN A 86 -10.03 14.83 -15.13
CA ASN A 86 -10.70 14.16 -16.24
C ASN A 86 -10.69 12.63 -16.14
N ILE A 87 -9.89 12.04 -15.25
CA ILE A 87 -9.84 10.59 -15.07
C ILE A 87 -10.96 10.12 -14.15
N ASP A 88 -11.64 9.04 -14.56
CA ASP A 88 -12.50 8.31 -13.64
C ASP A 88 -11.61 7.46 -12.72
N LEU A 89 -11.44 7.91 -11.47
CA LEU A 89 -10.57 7.26 -10.49
C LEU A 89 -11.04 5.86 -10.11
N GLU A 90 -12.35 5.56 -10.15
CA GLU A 90 -12.86 4.23 -9.81
C GLU A 90 -12.58 3.24 -10.95
N ILE A 91 -12.77 3.67 -12.20
CA ILE A 91 -12.41 2.87 -13.38
C ILE A 91 -10.90 2.64 -13.41
N PHE A 92 -10.09 3.69 -13.22
CA PHE A 92 -8.63 3.58 -13.20
C PHE A 92 -8.16 2.60 -12.13
N LYS A 93 -8.75 2.66 -10.93
CA LYS A 93 -8.43 1.75 -9.82
C LYS A 93 -8.77 0.29 -10.17
N LEU A 94 -9.91 0.03 -10.82
CA LEU A 94 -10.29 -1.32 -11.25
C LEU A 94 -9.29 -1.90 -12.28
N GLU A 95 -8.94 -1.09 -13.27
CA GLU A 95 -7.94 -1.43 -14.30
C GLU A 95 -6.57 -1.72 -13.68
N LEU A 96 -6.12 -0.83 -12.79
CA LEU A 96 -4.88 -1.00 -12.05
C LEU A 96 -4.87 -2.28 -11.20
N THR A 97 -5.94 -2.55 -10.44
CA THR A 97 -6.04 -3.78 -9.64
C THR A 97 -5.94 -5.02 -10.54
N THR A 98 -6.59 -5.01 -11.70
CA THR A 98 -6.56 -6.13 -12.66
C THR A 98 -5.15 -6.37 -13.21
N LEU A 99 -4.45 -5.30 -13.60
CA LEU A 99 -3.06 -5.34 -14.03
C LEU A 99 -2.15 -5.91 -12.95
N ILE A 100 -2.22 -5.34 -11.74
CA ILE A 100 -1.37 -5.74 -10.61
C ILE A 100 -1.64 -7.20 -10.23
N SER A 101 -2.89 -7.64 -10.18
CA SER A 101 -3.23 -9.04 -9.88
C SER A 101 -2.68 -10.02 -10.93
N THR A 102 -2.64 -9.61 -12.21
CA THR A 102 -2.03 -10.43 -13.26
C THR A 102 -0.51 -10.50 -13.11
N GLN A 103 0.15 -9.39 -12.76
CA GLN A 103 1.58 -9.38 -12.48
C GLN A 103 1.91 -10.21 -11.22
N GLU A 104 1.09 -10.09 -10.17
CA GLU A 104 1.18 -10.87 -8.93
C GLU A 104 1.14 -12.37 -9.22
N LYS A 105 0.14 -12.81 -9.98
CA LYS A 105 -0.01 -14.21 -10.39
C LYS A 105 1.20 -14.71 -11.17
N ARG A 106 1.64 -13.96 -12.19
CA ARG A 106 2.82 -14.33 -13.01
C ARG A 106 4.10 -14.42 -12.17
N PHE A 107 4.26 -13.52 -11.20
CA PHE A 107 5.40 -13.54 -10.28
C PHE A 107 5.39 -14.81 -9.41
N LEU A 108 4.26 -15.13 -8.78
CA LEU A 108 4.13 -16.35 -7.97
C LEU A 108 4.34 -17.62 -8.82
N GLU A 109 3.74 -17.69 -10.01
CA GLU A 109 3.96 -18.79 -10.96
C GLU A 109 5.44 -18.94 -11.34
N SER A 110 6.18 -17.84 -11.51
CA SER A 110 7.60 -17.90 -11.81
C SER A 110 8.43 -18.52 -10.68
N ILE A 111 8.04 -18.29 -9.42
CA ILE A 111 8.69 -18.90 -8.25
C ILE A 111 8.39 -20.38 -8.19
N THR A 112 7.13 -20.77 -8.41
CA THR A 112 6.72 -22.18 -8.46
C THR A 112 7.44 -22.94 -9.57
N ASN A 113 7.52 -22.35 -10.78
CA ASN A 113 8.23 -22.97 -11.90
C ASN A 113 9.74 -23.12 -11.63
N GLU A 114 10.38 -22.17 -10.95
CA GLU A 114 11.81 -22.32 -10.60
C GLU A 114 12.01 -23.42 -9.55
N LEU A 115 11.06 -23.66 -8.64
CA LEU A 115 11.11 -24.80 -7.72
C LEU A 115 11.17 -26.12 -8.49
N GLU A 116 10.22 -26.32 -9.42
CA GLU A 116 10.11 -27.53 -10.25
C GLU A 116 11.37 -27.78 -11.09
N ASN A 117 12.03 -26.71 -11.54
CA ASN A 117 13.22 -26.78 -12.39
C ASN A 117 14.54 -26.69 -11.61
N SER A 118 14.49 -26.52 -10.28
CA SER A 118 15.70 -26.37 -9.48
C SER A 118 16.40 -27.73 -9.29
N LEU A 119 17.65 -27.83 -9.75
CA LEU A 119 18.49 -29.02 -9.57
C LEU A 119 19.00 -29.18 -8.12
N SER A 120 18.74 -28.21 -7.24
CA SER A 120 19.15 -28.24 -5.83
C SER A 120 18.32 -27.30 -4.96
N ASP A 121 17.94 -27.76 -3.77
CA ASP A 121 17.23 -26.99 -2.74
C ASP A 121 17.97 -25.70 -2.35
N ILE A 122 19.30 -25.71 -2.37
CA ILE A 122 20.13 -24.54 -2.04
C ILE A 122 19.94 -23.42 -3.07
N LYS A 123 19.89 -23.75 -4.37
CA LYS A 123 19.70 -22.77 -5.44
C LYS A 123 18.31 -22.13 -5.33
N PHE A 124 17.28 -22.95 -5.14
CA PHE A 124 15.92 -22.47 -4.94
C PHE A 124 15.82 -21.58 -3.70
N THR A 125 16.35 -22.03 -2.56
CA THR A 125 16.31 -21.27 -1.30
C THR A 125 16.97 -19.91 -1.45
N LYS A 126 18.15 -19.82 -2.10
CA LYS A 126 18.80 -18.53 -2.37
C LYS A 126 17.95 -17.62 -3.25
N MET A 127 17.31 -18.16 -4.28
CA MET A 127 16.42 -17.37 -5.13
C MET A 127 15.19 -16.86 -4.35
N LEU A 128 14.58 -17.72 -3.52
CA LEU A 128 13.45 -17.35 -2.67
C LEU A 128 13.83 -16.23 -1.68
N ILE A 129 15.02 -16.34 -1.06
CA ILE A 129 15.57 -15.30 -0.19
C ILE A 129 15.67 -13.97 -0.94
N ASN A 130 16.33 -13.97 -2.10
CA ASN A 130 16.52 -12.75 -2.88
C ASN A 130 15.20 -12.10 -3.28
N ASN A 131 14.19 -12.89 -3.67
CA ASN A 131 12.87 -12.37 -4.03
C ASN A 131 12.16 -11.75 -2.82
N ILE A 132 12.22 -12.38 -1.65
CA ILE A 132 11.61 -11.84 -0.43
C ILE A 132 12.33 -10.55 0.01
N GLU A 133 13.65 -10.52 -0.02
CA GLU A 133 14.44 -9.32 0.27
C GLU A 133 14.11 -8.18 -0.70
N GLU A 134 13.99 -8.48 -2.00
CA GLU A 134 13.58 -7.51 -3.01
C GLU A 134 12.15 -6.98 -2.78
N ILE A 135 11.18 -7.84 -2.44
CA ILE A 135 9.81 -7.42 -2.09
C ILE A 135 9.84 -6.45 -0.92
N LEU A 136 10.57 -6.78 0.15
CA LEU A 136 10.62 -5.99 1.37
C LEU A 136 11.32 -4.64 1.15
N LYS A 137 12.48 -4.67 0.49
CA LYS A 137 13.24 -3.47 0.11
C LYS A 137 12.39 -2.55 -0.75
N THR A 138 11.70 -3.11 -1.74
CA THR A 138 10.87 -2.34 -2.67
C THR A 138 9.64 -1.77 -1.98
N SER A 139 8.96 -2.55 -1.15
CA SER A 139 7.86 -2.08 -0.31
C SER A 139 8.29 -0.89 0.57
N ASN A 140 9.45 -0.98 1.23
CA ASN A 140 9.96 0.12 2.05
C ASN A 140 10.25 1.38 1.23
N ASN A 141 10.83 1.21 0.04
CA ASN A 141 11.02 2.32 -0.89
C ASN A 141 9.68 2.94 -1.28
N LEU A 142 8.68 2.15 -1.68
CA LEU A 142 7.37 2.66 -2.09
C LEU A 142 6.66 3.40 -0.95
N LYS A 143 6.75 2.91 0.29
CA LYS A 143 6.21 3.61 1.47
C LYS A 143 6.82 5.00 1.64
N SER A 144 8.12 5.14 1.40
CA SER A 144 8.79 6.45 1.49
C SER A 144 8.32 7.46 0.45
N LEU A 145 7.71 7.01 -0.66
CA LEU A 145 7.26 7.86 -1.76
C LEU A 145 5.84 8.41 -1.60
N ILE A 146 5.00 7.80 -0.75
CA ILE A 146 3.57 8.16 -0.59
C ILE A 146 3.38 9.66 -0.30
N GLY A 147 4.14 10.21 0.66
CA GLY A 147 3.97 11.59 1.12
C GLY A 147 4.43 12.67 0.14
N ASN A 148 5.14 12.30 -0.94
CA ASN A 148 5.67 13.23 -1.95
C ASN A 148 5.03 13.01 -3.33
N SER A 149 3.92 12.27 -3.39
CA SER A 149 3.28 11.86 -4.65
C SER A 149 1.91 12.53 -4.86
N ASN A 150 1.50 12.67 -6.12
CA ASN A 150 0.12 13.09 -6.43
C ASN A 150 -0.88 11.95 -6.19
N SER A 151 -2.18 12.25 -6.20
CA SER A 151 -3.22 11.26 -5.86
C SER A 151 -3.25 10.01 -6.74
N ILE A 152 -2.88 10.11 -8.01
CA ILE A 152 -2.78 8.94 -8.91
C ILE A 152 -1.58 8.08 -8.54
N ASN A 153 -0.41 8.71 -8.37
CA ASN A 153 0.79 7.98 -7.95
C ASN A 153 0.60 7.37 -6.57
N GLU A 154 -0.05 8.06 -5.63
CA GLU A 154 -0.39 7.53 -4.32
C GLU A 154 -1.31 6.29 -4.43
N LEU A 155 -2.31 6.33 -5.32
CA LEU A 155 -3.19 5.20 -5.59
C LEU A 155 -2.40 4.00 -6.13
N VAL A 156 -1.52 4.21 -7.11
CA VAL A 156 -0.67 3.16 -7.68
C VAL A 156 0.26 2.57 -6.63
N LEU A 157 0.92 3.42 -5.84
CA LEU A 157 1.80 3.01 -4.74
C LEU A 157 1.06 2.12 -3.74
N LYS A 158 -0.15 2.51 -3.32
CA LYS A 158 -0.95 1.75 -2.35
C LYS A 158 -1.36 0.39 -2.89
N GLU A 159 -1.78 0.29 -4.15
CA GLU A 159 -2.16 -1.01 -4.72
C GLU A 159 -0.95 -1.96 -4.87
N TYR A 160 0.24 -1.42 -5.23
CA TYR A 160 1.46 -2.22 -5.23
C TYR A 160 1.87 -2.68 -3.82
N LEU A 161 1.73 -1.83 -2.80
CA LEU A 161 2.00 -2.23 -1.41
C LEU A 161 1.06 -3.35 -0.92
N LYS A 162 -0.23 -3.27 -1.26
CA LYS A 162 -1.18 -4.36 -0.99
C LYS A 162 -0.78 -5.65 -1.69
N SER A 163 -0.38 -5.55 -2.97
CA SER A 163 0.11 -6.68 -3.76
C SER A 163 1.37 -7.31 -3.13
N TYR A 164 2.35 -6.51 -2.70
CA TYR A 164 3.53 -7.04 -2.01
C TYR A 164 3.19 -7.75 -0.70
N SER A 165 2.25 -7.22 0.07
CA SER A 165 1.79 -7.89 1.30
C SER A 165 1.13 -9.24 0.98
N ARG A 166 0.26 -9.30 -0.04
CA ARG A 166 -0.35 -10.56 -0.50
C ARG A 166 0.69 -11.56 -0.98
N CYS A 167 1.62 -11.14 -1.83
CA CYS A 167 2.70 -11.99 -2.31
C CYS A 167 3.58 -12.53 -1.17
N TYR A 168 4.02 -11.67 -0.26
CA TYR A 168 4.79 -12.09 0.91
C TYR A 168 4.04 -13.14 1.73
N LYS A 169 2.74 -12.91 1.97
CA LYS A 169 1.89 -13.87 2.67
C LYS A 169 1.76 -15.19 1.93
N SER A 170 1.49 -15.18 0.62
CA SER A 170 1.41 -16.39 -0.19
C SER A 170 2.72 -17.19 -0.18
N LEU A 171 3.86 -16.50 -0.29
CA LEU A 171 5.18 -17.14 -0.22
C LEU A 171 5.46 -17.72 1.17
N LYS A 172 5.04 -17.02 2.24
CA LYS A 172 5.14 -17.51 3.62
C LYS A 172 4.27 -18.75 3.79
N ASP A 173 2.99 -18.69 3.45
CA ASP A 173 2.06 -19.79 3.62
C ASP A 173 2.53 -21.06 2.87
N GLU A 174 3.07 -20.90 1.66
CA GLU A 174 3.55 -22.02 0.83
C GLU A 174 4.93 -22.54 1.27
N TYR A 175 5.91 -21.65 1.49
CA TYR A 175 7.33 -22.02 1.61
C TYR A 175 7.91 -21.88 3.02
N TYR A 176 7.09 -21.56 4.04
CA TYR A 176 7.57 -21.45 5.43
C TYR A 176 8.32 -22.71 5.89
N HIS A 177 7.82 -23.89 5.52
CA HIS A 177 8.43 -25.17 5.91
C HIS A 177 9.85 -25.38 5.36
N LEU A 178 10.19 -24.75 4.23
CA LEU A 178 11.53 -24.84 3.62
C LEU A 178 12.53 -23.92 4.33
N SER A 179 12.07 -22.76 4.81
CA SER A 179 12.96 -21.74 5.39
C SER A 179 12.26 -20.86 6.43
N PRO A 180 11.93 -21.37 7.63
CA PRO A 180 11.19 -20.61 8.65
C PRO A 180 11.89 -19.31 9.06
N HIS A 181 13.22 -19.39 9.21
CA HIS A 181 14.08 -18.27 9.59
C HIS A 181 14.05 -17.09 8.61
N LEU A 182 13.61 -17.31 7.36
CA LEU A 182 13.43 -16.26 6.36
C LEU A 182 12.22 -15.38 6.68
N PHE A 183 11.14 -15.98 7.15
CA PHE A 183 9.87 -15.30 7.40
C PHE A 183 9.78 -14.75 8.81
N ASP A 184 10.48 -15.36 9.77
CA ASP A 184 10.50 -14.92 11.17
C ASP A 184 11.30 -13.63 11.39
N LYS A 185 12.28 -13.34 10.52
CA LYS A 185 13.13 -12.14 10.60
C LYS A 185 12.50 -10.89 10.00
N ASN A 186 11.47 -11.07 9.18
CA ASN A 186 10.91 -9.99 8.37
C ASN A 186 9.53 -9.65 8.92
N GLU A 187 9.40 -8.43 9.47
CA GLU A 187 8.11 -7.87 9.87
C GLU A 187 7.17 -7.90 8.64
N GLU A 188 5.95 -8.40 8.83
CA GLU A 188 4.92 -8.39 7.78
C GLU A 188 4.80 -6.96 7.26
N ILE A 189 4.70 -6.77 5.94
CA ILE A 189 4.49 -5.45 5.36
C ILE A 189 3.14 -4.93 5.89
N PRO A 190 3.09 -3.92 6.80
CA PRO A 190 1.82 -3.40 7.28
C PRO A 190 1.03 -2.86 6.09
N VAL A 191 -0.18 -3.39 5.94
CA VAL A 191 -1.08 -3.15 4.80
C VAL A 191 -1.59 -1.70 4.77
N LEU A 192 -1.58 -1.03 5.92
CA LEU A 192 -2.07 0.34 6.08
C LEU A 192 -1.08 1.18 6.88
N SER A 193 -0.92 2.44 6.47
CA SER A 193 -0.23 3.43 7.31
C SER A 193 -1.02 3.72 8.59
N ARG A 194 -0.33 4.22 9.62
CA ARG A 194 -0.96 4.66 10.88
C ARG A 194 -2.17 5.59 10.64
N ASP A 195 -2.02 6.56 9.75
CA ASP A 195 -3.09 7.52 9.45
C ASP A 195 -4.29 6.87 8.76
N GLU A 196 -4.05 5.85 7.92
CA GLU A 196 -5.12 5.06 7.30
C GLU A 196 -5.82 4.16 8.30
N ILE A 197 -5.08 3.54 9.22
CA ILE A 197 -5.65 2.76 10.31
C ILE A 197 -6.54 3.65 11.18
N LEU A 198 -6.05 4.83 11.59
CA LEU A 198 -6.82 5.79 12.37
C LEU A 198 -8.04 6.32 11.60
N ASN A 199 -7.90 6.60 10.30
CA ASN A 199 -9.02 7.04 9.47
C ASN A 199 -10.07 5.94 9.28
N ASN A 200 -9.66 4.69 9.14
CA ASN A 200 -10.57 3.55 9.02
C ASN A 200 -11.30 3.32 10.34
N LEU A 201 -10.56 3.27 11.45
CA LEU A 201 -11.07 2.95 12.78
C LEU A 201 -11.97 4.05 13.38
N ILE A 202 -11.58 5.33 13.23
CA ILE A 202 -12.18 6.48 13.93
C ILE A 202 -12.74 7.54 12.95
N GLY A 203 -12.07 7.76 11.82
CA GLY A 203 -12.40 8.80 10.85
C GLY A 203 -11.58 10.09 11.00
N ARG A 204 -11.38 10.82 9.90
CA ARG A 204 -10.63 12.09 9.84
C ARG A 204 -11.35 13.23 10.57
N ASN A 205 -10.57 14.08 11.24
CA ASN A 205 -11.00 15.35 11.83
C ASN A 205 -12.19 15.25 12.80
N THR A 206 -12.33 14.13 13.50
CA THR A 206 -13.37 13.94 14.52
C THR A 206 -12.87 14.35 15.91
N ASN A 207 -13.79 14.80 16.76
CA ASN A 207 -13.50 14.93 18.20
C ASN A 207 -13.04 13.59 18.80
N ASN A 208 -13.55 12.48 18.27
CA ASN A 208 -13.16 11.13 18.65
C ASN A 208 -11.67 10.87 18.40
N LEU A 209 -11.12 11.32 17.26
CA LEU A 209 -9.69 11.19 16.96
C LEU A 209 -8.85 11.96 17.98
N ARG A 210 -9.26 13.18 18.35
CA ARG A 210 -8.57 13.97 19.39
C ARG A 210 -8.56 13.24 20.73
N THR A 211 -9.72 12.75 21.17
CA THR A 211 -9.87 11.96 22.41
C THR A 211 -9.00 10.70 22.37
N PHE A 212 -9.00 9.98 21.25
CA PHE A 212 -8.18 8.78 21.10
C PHE A 212 -6.68 9.08 21.20
N LEU A 213 -6.20 10.16 20.58
CA LEU A 213 -4.81 10.60 20.69
C LEU A 213 -4.43 11.02 22.11
N GLU A 214 -5.38 11.58 22.89
CA GLU A 214 -5.19 11.84 24.32
C GLU A 214 -5.10 10.53 25.13
N TYR A 215 -5.91 9.53 24.80
CA TYR A 215 -5.82 8.21 25.42
C TYR A 215 -4.45 7.59 25.22
N GLU A 216 -3.88 7.68 24.01
CA GLU A 216 -2.52 7.19 23.75
C GLU A 216 -1.46 7.84 24.63
N ARG A 217 -1.56 9.16 24.88
CA ARG A 217 -0.64 9.85 25.78
C ARG A 217 -0.73 9.30 27.21
N LYS A 218 -1.96 9.04 27.70
CA LYS A 218 -2.19 8.43 29.01
C LYS A 218 -1.69 6.99 29.06
N LEU A 219 -1.89 6.21 28.00
CA LEU A 219 -1.38 4.84 27.87
C LEU A 219 0.15 4.80 27.89
N ILE A 220 0.84 5.76 27.27
CA ILE A 220 2.29 5.90 27.37
C ILE A 220 2.70 6.16 28.82
N SER A 221 2.05 7.12 29.49
CA SER A 221 2.39 7.47 30.88
C SER A 221 2.26 6.29 31.86
N LEU A 222 1.33 5.37 31.59
CA LEU A 222 1.07 4.18 32.39
C LEU A 222 1.73 2.91 31.83
N LYS A 223 2.64 3.06 30.85
CA LYS A 223 3.44 1.96 30.25
C LYS A 223 2.59 0.84 29.65
N TYR A 224 1.46 1.20 29.04
CA TYR A 224 0.67 0.31 28.17
C TYR A 224 1.15 0.38 26.71
N LEU A 225 1.66 1.54 26.30
CA LEU A 225 2.18 1.82 24.97
C LEU A 225 3.62 2.36 25.09
N ASP A 226 4.45 2.09 24.10
CA ASP A 226 5.81 2.64 24.02
C ASP A 226 5.83 4.15 23.72
N ASN A 227 6.96 4.81 23.97
CA ASN A 227 7.08 6.26 23.80
C ASN A 227 6.88 6.72 22.35
N SER A 228 7.13 5.83 21.37
CA SER A 228 6.93 6.06 19.94
C SER A 228 5.47 5.90 19.47
N ARG A 229 4.57 5.38 20.32
CA ARG A 229 3.20 4.98 19.96
C ARG A 229 3.11 3.86 18.91
N GLY A 230 4.22 3.17 18.69
CA GLY A 230 4.34 2.12 17.69
C GLY A 230 4.09 0.72 18.26
N LYS A 231 4.20 0.53 19.58
CA LYS A 231 4.22 -0.81 20.18
C LYS A 231 3.42 -0.93 21.46
N TRP A 232 2.51 -1.90 21.49
CA TRP A 232 1.78 -2.29 22.71
C TRP A 232 2.65 -3.13 23.65
N LEU A 233 2.63 -2.81 24.95
CA LEU A 233 3.55 -3.37 25.94
C LEU A 233 2.91 -4.37 26.92
N LYS A 234 1.59 -4.54 26.88
CA LYS A 234 0.86 -5.45 27.79
C LYS A 234 0.33 -6.68 27.03
N LYS A 235 -0.29 -7.61 27.75
CA LYS A 235 -0.86 -8.84 27.18
C LYS A 235 -2.08 -8.54 26.31
N SER A 236 -2.44 -9.49 25.44
CA SER A 236 -3.62 -9.42 24.57
C SER A 236 -4.91 -9.02 25.30
N ALA A 237 -5.12 -9.52 26.52
CA ALA A 237 -6.30 -9.20 27.31
C ALA A 237 -6.42 -7.70 27.64
N ASN A 238 -5.29 -7.00 27.86
CA ASN A 238 -5.30 -5.56 28.10
C ASN A 238 -5.64 -4.79 26.82
N LEU A 239 -5.11 -5.21 25.66
CA LEU A 239 -5.42 -4.57 24.38
C LEU A 239 -6.91 -4.71 24.04
N VAL A 240 -7.48 -5.91 24.22
CA VAL A 240 -8.92 -6.15 24.02
C VAL A 240 -9.76 -5.30 24.96
N ARG A 241 -9.35 -5.15 26.23
CA ARG A 241 -10.08 -4.30 27.18
C ARG A 241 -10.00 -2.82 26.82
N PHE A 242 -8.86 -2.35 26.30
CA PHE A 242 -8.74 -1.01 25.75
C PHE A 242 -9.63 -0.81 24.52
N TYR A 243 -9.64 -1.77 23.58
CA TYR A 243 -10.53 -1.77 22.43
C TYR A 243 -12.00 -1.64 22.86
N ASN A 244 -12.44 -2.50 23.78
CA ASN A 244 -13.81 -2.45 24.31
C ASN A 244 -14.11 -1.12 25.02
N HIS A 245 -13.13 -0.52 25.71
CA HIS A 245 -13.32 0.79 26.35
C HIS A 245 -13.59 1.87 25.30
N CYS A 246 -12.81 1.91 24.22
CA CYS A 246 -13.01 2.84 23.11
C CYS A 246 -14.34 2.62 22.38
N GLU A 247 -14.73 1.36 22.17
CA GLU A 247 -16.02 0.96 21.59
C GLU A 247 -17.19 1.47 22.47
N ASN A 248 -17.15 1.24 23.78
CA ASN A 248 -18.17 1.74 24.72
C ASN A 248 -18.25 3.27 24.82
N LYS A 249 -17.20 3.97 24.39
CA LYS A 249 -17.15 5.44 24.32
C LYS A 249 -17.57 5.97 22.96
N ASN A 250 -18.01 5.10 22.05
CA ASN A 250 -18.38 5.41 20.68
C ASN A 250 -17.26 6.16 19.93
N LEU A 251 -15.99 5.80 20.23
CA LEU A 251 -14.84 6.40 19.54
C LEU A 251 -14.63 5.80 18.16
N PHE A 252 -14.98 4.53 17.99
CA PHE A 252 -14.85 3.80 16.73
C PHE A 252 -16.13 3.90 15.90
N LYS A 253 -16.03 3.71 14.58
CA LYS A 253 -17.19 3.65 13.71
C LYS A 253 -18.08 2.45 14.05
N ASP A 254 -19.39 2.66 14.03
CA ASP A 254 -20.42 1.69 14.45
C ASP A 254 -20.32 0.33 13.75
N PHE A 255 -19.82 0.28 12.52
CA PHE A 255 -19.60 -0.96 11.77
C PHE A 255 -18.74 -2.00 12.53
N TYR A 256 -17.84 -1.57 13.42
CA TYR A 256 -16.90 -2.47 14.11
C TYR A 256 -17.45 -3.15 15.37
N GLU A 257 -18.61 -2.74 15.88
CA GLU A 257 -19.17 -3.27 17.13
C GLU A 257 -19.39 -4.79 17.07
N ASN A 258 -19.80 -5.29 15.90
CA ASN A 258 -20.24 -6.67 15.71
C ASN A 258 -19.21 -7.58 15.03
N ASN A 259 -17.98 -7.10 14.78
CA ASN A 259 -16.96 -7.89 14.08
C ASN A 259 -15.56 -7.80 14.73
N SER A 260 -14.58 -8.49 14.15
CA SER A 260 -13.19 -8.49 14.60
C SER A 260 -12.28 -7.54 13.82
N GLU A 261 -12.79 -6.82 12.82
CA GLU A 261 -12.00 -5.93 11.97
C GLU A 261 -11.40 -4.77 12.78
N GLY A 262 -12.19 -4.15 13.67
CA GLY A 262 -11.71 -3.02 14.46
C GLY A 262 -10.52 -3.36 15.36
N ILE A 263 -10.52 -4.56 15.96
CA ILE A 263 -9.41 -4.97 16.81
C ILE A 263 -8.17 -5.40 16.00
N LYS A 264 -8.35 -5.90 14.77
CA LYS A 264 -7.21 -6.10 13.85
C LYS A 264 -6.52 -4.78 13.55
N PHE A 265 -7.29 -3.74 13.22
CA PHE A 265 -6.73 -2.39 13.01
C PHE A 265 -5.97 -1.89 14.24
N LEU A 266 -6.48 -2.13 15.45
CA LEU A 266 -5.78 -1.73 16.67
C LEU A 266 -4.48 -2.53 16.92
N ARG A 267 -4.44 -3.81 16.53
CA ARG A 267 -3.23 -4.64 16.57
C ARG A 267 -2.19 -4.16 15.57
N ASP A 268 -2.61 -3.85 14.35
CA ASP A 268 -1.77 -3.31 13.30
C ASP A 268 -1.24 -1.91 13.68
N LEU A 269 -2.05 -1.10 14.36
CA LEU A 269 -1.67 0.23 14.85
C LEU A 269 -0.49 0.19 15.83
N TYR A 270 -0.38 -0.89 16.59
CA TYR A 270 0.53 -1.03 17.73
C TYR A 270 1.47 -2.24 17.63
N ASP A 271 1.72 -2.74 16.41
CA ASP A 271 2.67 -3.82 16.15
C ASP A 271 2.48 -5.01 17.12
N PHE A 272 1.22 -5.46 17.28
CA PHE A 272 0.86 -6.42 18.33
C PHE A 272 0.36 -7.76 17.78
N HIS A 273 1.30 -8.70 17.61
CA HIS A 273 1.11 -9.98 16.92
C HIS A 273 0.88 -11.21 17.84
N GLU A 274 0.49 -11.04 19.12
CA GLU A 274 0.08 -12.18 19.97
C GLU A 274 -1.20 -12.85 19.45
N LYS A 275 -1.39 -14.16 19.75
CA LYS A 275 -2.53 -14.99 19.30
C LYS A 275 -3.90 -14.28 19.38
N ASN A 276 -4.64 -14.30 18.27
CA ASN A 276 -5.96 -13.64 18.09
C ASN A 276 -7.14 -14.42 18.70
N SER A 277 -6.87 -15.34 19.63
CA SER A 277 -7.87 -16.30 20.11
C SER A 277 -9.01 -15.66 20.91
N ILE A 278 -8.86 -14.39 21.32
CA ILE A 278 -9.81 -13.61 22.13
C ILE A 278 -10.46 -12.45 21.37
N ASP A 279 -10.22 -12.32 20.06
CA ASP A 279 -10.65 -11.17 19.26
C ASP A 279 -12.11 -11.25 18.80
N THR A 280 -12.78 -12.39 18.98
CA THR A 280 -14.19 -12.57 18.62
C THR A 280 -15.09 -11.78 19.58
N PRO A 281 -16.22 -11.19 19.12
CA PRO A 281 -17.10 -10.37 19.97
C PRO A 281 -17.50 -11.07 21.28
N GLU A 282 -17.86 -12.35 21.23
CA GLU A 282 -18.21 -13.16 22.41
C GLU A 282 -17.06 -13.21 23.44
N LYS A 283 -15.84 -13.47 22.98
CA LYS A 283 -14.66 -13.58 23.85
C LYS A 283 -14.16 -12.23 24.34
N ARG A 284 -14.30 -11.17 23.54
CA ARG A 284 -14.03 -9.79 23.96
C ARG A 284 -14.94 -9.38 25.11
N LYS A 285 -16.23 -9.70 25.04
CA LYS A 285 -17.19 -9.43 26.13
C LYS A 285 -16.78 -10.11 27.43
N LEU A 286 -16.26 -11.34 27.37
CA LEU A 286 -15.77 -12.07 28.54
C LEU A 286 -14.56 -11.42 29.22
N GLN A 287 -13.81 -10.53 28.55
CA GLN A 287 -12.71 -9.79 29.17
C GLN A 287 -13.20 -8.68 30.12
N LEU A 288 -14.46 -8.26 30.01
CA LEU A 288 -15.08 -7.24 30.86
C LEU A 288 -15.76 -7.89 32.08
N THR A 289 -14.97 -8.22 33.09
CA THR A 289 -15.47 -8.72 34.38
C THR A 289 -15.74 -7.55 35.34
N ARG A 290 -16.48 -7.78 36.45
CA ARG A 290 -16.67 -6.76 37.50
C ARG A 290 -15.34 -6.15 37.99
N LYS A 291 -14.25 -6.93 38.00
CA LYS A 291 -12.91 -6.47 38.45
C LYS A 291 -12.15 -5.68 37.40
N THR A 292 -12.39 -5.95 36.11
CA THR A 292 -11.60 -5.39 35.00
C THR A 292 -12.34 -4.32 34.20
N LYS A 293 -13.65 -4.15 34.42
CA LYS A 293 -14.49 -3.19 33.71
C LYS A 293 -13.99 -1.75 33.84
N SER A 294 -13.42 -1.40 34.99
CA SER A 294 -12.91 -0.06 35.28
C SER A 294 -11.42 0.13 35.00
N GLU A 295 -10.72 -0.88 34.45
CA GLU A 295 -9.26 -0.82 34.29
C GLU A 295 -8.79 0.41 33.50
N PHE A 296 -9.57 0.83 32.50
CA PHE A 296 -9.25 1.97 31.64
C PHE A 296 -10.00 3.26 31.99
N HIS A 297 -10.72 3.33 33.12
CA HIS A 297 -11.41 4.57 33.53
C HIS A 297 -10.45 5.76 33.74
N PHE A 298 -9.17 5.51 34.00
CA PHE A 298 -8.16 6.57 34.07
C PHE A 298 -8.03 7.37 32.76
N LEU A 299 -8.45 6.80 31.63
CA LEU A 299 -8.43 7.48 30.35
C LEU A 299 -9.43 8.64 30.31
N ASP A 300 -10.51 8.57 31.09
CA ASP A 300 -11.58 9.56 31.14
C ASP A 300 -11.32 10.72 32.12
N ILE A 301 -10.32 10.59 33.01
CA ILE A 301 -10.04 11.59 34.04
C ILE A 301 -9.28 12.75 33.41
N ILE A 302 -9.86 13.96 33.47
CA ILE A 302 -9.27 15.22 32.97
C ILE A 302 -8.08 15.61 33.84
#